data_AF-A0A923WLB4-F1
#
_entry.id   AF-A0A923WLB4-F1
#
_cell.length_a   1.000
_cell.length_b   1.000
_cell.length_c   1.000
_cell.angle_alpha   90.00
_cell.angle_beta   90.00
_cell.angle_gamma   90.00
#
_symmetry.space_group_name_H-M   'P 1'
#
loop_
_entity.id
_entity.type
_entity.pdbx_description
1 polymer ?
#
loop_
_entity_poly.entity_id
_entity_poly.type
_entity_poly.pdbx_seq_one_letter_code
_entity_poly.pdbx_strand_id
1 'polypeptide(L)' 'MALIVEQAIIQDLLRGSVMAWRFLAANKVPDEVILRVLAEPAKRRVSDRALPANDEVAAPPCQMPN' A
#
# COMPACT_ATOMS: atom_id res chain seq x y z
N MET A 1 -11.15 -14.29 -14.09
CA MET A 1 -10.61 -12.95 -13.83
C MET A 1 -10.56 -12.60 -12.34
N ALA A 2 -11.67 -12.69 -11.61
CA ALA A 2 -11.75 -12.28 -10.19
C ALA A 2 -10.70 -12.96 -9.27
N LEU A 3 -10.51 -14.28 -9.40
CA LEU A 3 -9.52 -15.04 -8.62
C LEU A 3 -8.06 -14.58 -8.84
N ILE A 4 -7.74 -14.10 -10.05
CA ILE A 4 -6.38 -13.63 -10.38
C ILE A 4 -6.12 -12.29 -9.69
N VAL A 5 -7.13 -11.41 -9.66
CA VAL A 5 -7.05 -10.12 -8.98
C VAL A 5 -6.93 -10.30 -7.46
N GLU A 6 -7.73 -11.19 -6.86
CA GLU A 6 -7.60 -11.54 -5.45
C GLU A 6 -6.21 -12.09 -5.10
N GLN A 7 -5.67 -12.99 -5.91
CA GLN A 7 -4.33 -13.54 -5.67
C GLN A 7 -3.25 -12.46 -5.80
N ALA A 8 -3.39 -11.54 -6.76
CA ALA A 8 -2.46 -10.42 -6.93
C ALA A 8 -2.47 -9.48 -5.72
N ILE A 9 -3.64 -9.22 -5.14
CA ILE A 9 -3.78 -8.45 -3.90
C ILE A 9 -3.05 -9.12 -2.73
N ILE A 10 -3.16 -10.44 -2.60
CA ILE A 10 -2.43 -11.19 -1.57
C ILE A 10 -0.92 -11.09 -1.80
N GLN A 11 -0.46 -11.17 -3.05
CA GLN A 11 0.96 -11.00 -3.38
C GLN A 11 1.45 -9.57 -3.10
N ASP A 12 0.64 -8.55 -3.34
CA ASP A 12 0.97 -7.17 -3.01
C ASP A 12 1.16 -7.00 -1.50
N LEU A 13 0.22 -7.55 -0.72
CA LEU A 13 0.27 -7.51 0.75
C LEU A 13 1.45 -8.31 1.35
N LEU A 14 1.85 -9.42 0.73
CA LEU A 14 2.88 -10.32 1.26
C LEU A 14 4.28 -10.07 0.69
N ARG A 15 4.40 -9.55 -0.53
CA ARG A 15 5.68 -9.41 -1.25
C ARG A 15 5.87 -8.04 -1.90
N GLY A 16 4.86 -7.18 -1.89
CA GLY A 16 4.89 -5.84 -2.47
C GLY A 16 4.41 -5.80 -3.92
N SER A 17 4.18 -4.57 -4.38
CA SER A 17 3.51 -4.26 -5.64
C SER A 17 4.23 -4.78 -6.89
N VAL A 18 5.57 -4.85 -6.84
CA VAL A 18 6.39 -5.40 -7.94
C VAL A 18 6.09 -6.88 -8.18
N MET A 19 5.89 -7.67 -7.11
CA MET A 19 5.59 -9.09 -7.25
C MET A 19 4.15 -9.32 -7.71
N ALA A 20 3.21 -8.50 -7.25
CA ALA A 20 1.83 -8.51 -7.73
C ALA A 20 1.74 -8.13 -9.22
N TRP A 21 2.49 -7.13 -9.66
CA TRP A 21 2.59 -6.75 -11.07
C TRP A 21 3.06 -7.91 -11.94
N ARG A 22 4.16 -8.56 -11.56
CA ARG A 22 4.71 -9.71 -12.31
C ARG A 22 3.71 -10.85 -12.42
N PHE A 23 2.95 -11.13 -11.35
CA PHE A 23 1.92 -12.14 -11.34
C PHE A 23 0.76 -11.79 -12.31
N LEU A 24 0.29 -10.55 -12.31
CA LEU A 24 -0.78 -10.09 -13.20
C LEU A 24 -0.35 -10.09 -14.66
N ALA A 25 0.86 -9.62 -14.96
CA ALA A 25 1.42 -9.61 -16.30
C ALA A 25 1.61 -11.04 -16.85
N ALA A 26 2.05 -11.98 -16.01
CA ALA A 26 2.17 -13.40 -16.39
C ALA A 26 0.82 -14.02 -16.76
N ASN A 27 -0.27 -13.55 -16.14
CA ASN A 27 -1.65 -13.97 -16.42
C ASN A 27 -2.32 -13.17 -17.56
N LYS A 28 -1.55 -12.38 -18.34
CA LYS A 28 -2.04 -11.60 -19.49
C LYS A 28 -3.11 -10.56 -19.12
N VAL A 29 -3.07 -10.05 -17.89
CA VAL A 29 -3.93 -8.94 -17.49
C VAL A 29 -3.43 -7.66 -18.17
N PRO A 30 -4.30 -6.85 -18.79
CA PRO A 30 -3.89 -5.59 -19.41
C PRO A 30 -3.33 -4.60 -18.39
N ASP A 31 -2.30 -3.84 -18.77
CA ASP A 31 -1.62 -2.89 -17.90
C ASP A 31 -2.56 -1.87 -17.25
N GLU A 32 -3.59 -1.41 -17.97
CA GLU A 32 -4.62 -0.50 -17.44
C GLU A 32 -5.37 -1.11 -16.23
N VAL A 33 -5.64 -2.41 -16.27
CA VAL A 33 -6.29 -3.14 -15.18
C VAL A 33 -5.32 -3.36 -14.03
N ILE A 34 -4.06 -3.69 -14.33
CA ILE A 34 -3.00 -3.85 -13.32
C ILE A 34 -2.82 -2.55 -12.53
N LEU A 35 -2.73 -1.43 -13.25
CA LEU A 35 -2.60 -0.10 -12.65
C LEU A 35 -3.80 0.24 -11.77
N ARG A 36 -5.04 -0.03 -12.20
CA ARG A 36 -6.22 0.18 -11.35
C ARG A 36 -6.18 -0.67 -10.08
N VAL A 37 -5.86 -1.95 -10.20
CA VAL A 37 -5.81 -2.89 -9.08
C VAL A 37 -4.73 -2.51 -8.05
N LEU A 38 -3.56 -2.08 -8.50
CA LEU A 38 -2.43 -1.72 -7.62
C LEU A 38 -2.46 -0.25 -7.15
N ALA A 39 -3.14 0.64 -7.87
CA ALA A 39 -3.28 2.03 -7.47
C ALA A 39 -4.24 2.20 -6.28
N GLU A 40 -5.15 1.25 -6.08
CA GLU A 40 -6.19 1.31 -5.06
C GLU A 40 -5.56 1.40 -3.65
N PRO A 41 -5.64 2.57 -2.98
CA PRO A 41 -4.87 2.84 -1.76
C PRO A 41 -5.34 2.01 -0.56
N ALA A 42 -6.52 1.39 -0.65
CA ALA A 42 -7.17 0.66 0.43
C ALA A 42 -6.41 -0.62 0.88
N LYS A 43 -5.39 -1.06 0.13
CA LYS A 43 -4.63 -2.29 0.44
C LYS A 43 -3.12 -2.10 0.51
N ARG A 44 -2.64 -0.85 0.49
CA ARG A 44 -1.22 -0.60 0.78
C ARG A 44 -0.92 -1.08 2.20
N ARG A 45 0.20 -1.77 2.37
CA ARG A 45 0.68 -2.26 3.67
C ARG A 45 0.61 -1.14 4.70
N VAL A 46 0.25 -1.46 5.94
CA VAL A 46 0.27 -0.49 7.05
C VAL A 46 1.63 0.22 7.14
N SER A 47 2.72 -0.47 6.79
CA SER A 47 4.07 0.09 6.72
C SER A 47 4.30 1.10 5.58
N ASP A 48 3.54 1.02 4.49
CA ASP A 48 3.55 1.95 3.35
C ASP A 48 2.39 2.96 3.40
N ARG A 49 1.51 2.84 4.40
CA ARG A 49 0.58 3.91 4.72
C ARG A 49 1.48 5.07 5.14
N ALA A 50 1.62 6.05 4.26
CA ALA A 50 2.05 7.37 4.67
C ALA A 50 1.18 7.69 5.88
N LEU A 51 1.77 7.64 7.08
CA LEU A 51 1.15 8.18 8.27
C LEU A 51 0.65 9.55 7.82
N PRO A 52 -0.63 9.91 8.04
CA PRO A 52 -0.99 11.30 7.88
C PRO A 52 0.09 12.06 8.66
N ALA A 53 0.77 12.97 7.96
CA ALA A 53 1.64 13.90 8.64
C ALA A 53 0.73 14.57 9.67
N ASN A 54 0.81 14.10 10.92
CA ASN A 54 0.35 14.87 12.04
C ASN A 54 1.31 16.05 12.04
N ASP A 55 0.93 17.08 11.29
CA ASP A 55 1.03 18.45 11.73
C ASP A 55 0.35 18.55 13.11
N GLU A 56 1.02 18.01 14.13
CA GLU A 56 0.82 18.43 15.49
C GLU A 56 2.20 18.59 16.10
N VAL A 57 2.67 19.82 15.98
CA VAL A 57 3.62 20.45 16.89
C VAL A 57 3.07 20.30 18.31
N ALA A 58 3.33 19.16 18.94
CA ALA A 58 3.28 19.03 20.38
C ALA A 58 4.72 19.04 20.87
N ALA A 59 5.27 20.25 20.95
CA ALA A 59 6.44 20.50 21.80
C ALA A 59 6.14 19.92 23.19
N PRO A 60 7.04 19.14 23.81
CA PRO A 60 6.86 18.77 25.20
C PRO A 60 6.80 20.07 26.00
N PRO A 61 5.83 20.28 26.91
CA PRO A 61 5.93 21.39 27.84
C PRO A 61 7.22 21.17 28.63
N CYS A 62 8.21 22.03 28.41
CA CYS A 62 9.40 22.12 29.25
C CYS A 62 8.90 22.43 30.67
N GLN A 63 8.71 21.38 31.47
CA GLN A 63 8.48 21.52 32.91
C GLN A 63 9.74 22.14 33.50
N MET A 64 9.62 23.37 33.98
CA MET A 64 10.64 23.96 34.83
C MET A 64 10.56 23.33 36.23
N PRO A 65 11.68 22.86 36.79
CA PRO A 65 11.71 22.45 38.19
C PRO A 65 11.68 23.70 39.11
N ASN A 66 10.95 23.55 40.21
CA ASN A 66 10.81 24.54 41.30
C ASN A 66 12.07 24.59 42.18
#